data_AF-A0AAF0YGJ7-F1
#
_entry.id   AF-A0AAF0YGJ7-F1
#
_cell.length_a   1.000
_cell.length_b   1.000
_cell.length_c   1.000
_cell.angle_alpha   90.00
_cell.angle_beta   90.00
_cell.angle_gamma   90.00
#
_symmetry.space_group_name_H-M   'P 1'
#
loop_
_entity.id
_entity.type
_entity.pdbx_description
1 polymer ?
#
loop_
_entity_poly.entity_id
_entity_poly.type
_entity_poly.pdbx_seq_one_letter_code
_entity_poly.pdbx_strand_id
1 'polypeptide(L)'
;MTSTSTSTRSVTGPGDEGSYIERGGTSQKEYMSTVLTAASKGLALGVAGTLIGNHFLKKRSPAWRAVPMPYKFFVGMMMSIPVGTVFGEKAGEKHIAQQWSGYGKEELDAEAKAAHERWESMSTWDKTKDWAARHQYTIIGGSWVASLGIAFGVVARNKYQTFPQKIVQARMYAQGLTIGVLMVSAVLAGVNAQGKKPELPPDHSWRDMLEQGGQLTKQERINLRAAAKVGKANAKKEDAEPVAAGAEAAA
;
A
#
# COMPACT_ATOMS: atom_id res chain seq x y z
N MET A 1 -10.09 -41.16 43.67
CA MET A 1 -10.29 -41.44 42.23
C MET A 1 -11.16 -40.31 41.69
N THR A 2 -10.55 -39.30 41.08
CA THR A 2 -11.23 -38.12 40.54
C THR A 2 -11.05 -38.12 39.04
N SER A 3 -12.12 -38.45 38.31
CA SER A 3 -12.14 -38.46 36.85
C SER A 3 -12.05 -37.04 36.30
N THR A 4 -10.96 -36.75 35.61
CA THR A 4 -10.77 -35.54 34.81
C THR A 4 -11.56 -35.71 33.51
N SER A 5 -12.66 -34.98 33.35
CA SER A 5 -13.43 -34.97 32.11
C SER A 5 -12.67 -34.17 31.05
N THR A 6 -12.09 -34.87 30.08
CA THR A 6 -11.44 -34.27 28.92
C THR A 6 -12.51 -33.66 28.01
N SER A 7 -12.66 -32.34 28.06
CA SER A 7 -13.49 -31.58 27.11
C SER A 7 -12.79 -31.55 25.75
N THR A 8 -13.07 -32.53 24.92
CA THR A 8 -12.76 -32.50 23.49
C THR A 8 -13.70 -31.52 22.82
N ARG A 9 -13.20 -30.31 22.50
CA ARG A 9 -13.90 -29.35 21.63
C ARG A 9 -13.92 -29.93 20.21
N SER A 10 -15.00 -30.60 19.85
CA SER A 10 -15.28 -30.99 18.46
C SER A 10 -15.53 -29.72 17.65
N VAL A 11 -14.54 -29.29 16.88
CA VAL A 11 -14.70 -28.31 15.81
C VAL A 11 -15.20 -29.06 14.60
N THR A 12 -16.49 -28.90 14.30
CA THR A 12 -17.20 -29.05 13.01
C THR A 12 -18.62 -29.54 13.31
N GLY A 13 -19.56 -28.60 13.45
CA GLY A 13 -20.99 -28.89 13.40
C GLY A 13 -21.55 -28.27 12.12
N PRO A 14 -22.39 -28.94 11.32
CA PRO A 14 -22.85 -28.47 10.00
C PRO A 14 -23.77 -27.22 10.02
N GLY A 15 -23.76 -26.43 11.11
CA GLY A 15 -24.58 -25.22 11.30
C GLY A 15 -23.77 -23.93 11.49
N ASP A 16 -22.44 -23.96 11.51
CA ASP A 16 -21.61 -22.77 11.68
C ASP A 16 -21.00 -22.24 10.36
N GLU A 17 -20.80 -23.09 9.35
CA GLU A 17 -20.33 -22.70 8.00
C GLU A 17 -21.19 -21.61 7.36
N GLY A 18 -22.52 -21.71 7.47
CA GLY A 18 -23.46 -20.71 6.96
C GLY A 18 -23.25 -19.32 7.56
N SER A 19 -22.90 -19.25 8.85
CA SER A 19 -22.68 -17.99 9.55
C SER A 19 -21.39 -17.26 9.11
N TYR A 20 -20.35 -18.01 8.73
CA TYR A 20 -19.11 -17.44 8.20
C TYR A 20 -19.27 -16.98 6.76
N ILE A 21 -20.02 -17.73 5.93
CA ILE A 21 -20.32 -17.34 4.55
C ILE A 21 -21.21 -16.09 4.53
N GLU A 22 -22.19 -16.02 5.43
CA GLU A 22 -23.06 -14.86 5.55
C GLU A 22 -22.30 -13.62 6.07
N ARG A 23 -21.47 -13.77 7.13
CA ARG A 23 -20.61 -12.70 7.65
C ARG A 23 -19.55 -12.24 6.65
N GLY A 24 -18.96 -13.17 5.91
CA GLY A 24 -18.02 -12.87 4.84
C GLY A 24 -18.71 -12.08 3.72
N GLY A 25 -19.90 -12.51 3.32
CA GLY A 25 -20.71 -11.83 2.32
C GLY A 25 -21.13 -10.41 2.73
N THR A 26 -21.49 -10.17 3.99
CA THR A 26 -21.87 -8.83 4.47
C THR A 26 -20.65 -7.90 4.58
N SER A 27 -19.53 -8.37 5.14
CA SER A 27 -18.29 -7.59 5.24
C SER A 27 -17.73 -7.22 3.86
N GLN A 28 -17.80 -8.13 2.89
CA GLN A 28 -17.37 -7.86 1.52
C GLN A 28 -18.25 -6.80 0.85
N LYS A 29 -19.57 -6.84 1.05
CA LYS A 29 -20.49 -5.82 0.52
C LYS A 29 -20.22 -4.45 1.13
N GLU A 30 -19.99 -4.38 2.44
CA GLU A 30 -19.67 -3.13 3.15
C GLU A 30 -18.36 -2.52 2.66
N TYR A 31 -17.31 -3.33 2.56
CA TYR A 31 -16.03 -2.94 1.97
C TYR A 31 -16.20 -2.43 0.54
N MET A 32 -16.87 -3.20 -0.32
CA MET A 32 -17.05 -2.86 -1.74
C MET A 32 -17.86 -1.57 -1.91
N SER A 33 -18.91 -1.36 -1.10
CA SER A 33 -19.72 -0.13 -1.14
C SER A 33 -18.91 1.10 -0.71
N THR A 34 -18.03 0.97 0.28
CA THR A 34 -17.13 2.03 0.74
C THR A 34 -16.15 2.42 -0.35
N VAL A 35 -15.48 1.42 -0.96
CA VAL A 35 -14.54 1.60 -2.06
C VAL A 35 -15.22 2.21 -3.28
N LEU A 36 -16.37 1.69 -3.70
CA LEU A 36 -17.11 2.18 -4.86
C LEU A 36 -17.60 3.61 -4.67
N THR A 37 -18.09 3.95 -3.47
CA THR A 37 -18.53 5.32 -3.17
C THR A 37 -17.38 6.31 -3.27
N ALA A 38 -16.21 5.96 -2.71
CA ALA A 38 -15.02 6.79 -2.79
C ALA A 38 -14.46 6.89 -4.21
N ALA A 39 -14.39 5.77 -4.93
CA ALA A 39 -13.94 5.72 -6.31
C ALA A 39 -14.83 6.56 -7.23
N SER A 40 -16.15 6.49 -7.04
CA SER A 40 -17.12 7.31 -7.78
C SER A 40 -16.92 8.80 -7.53
N LYS A 41 -16.67 9.20 -6.28
CA LYS A 41 -16.32 10.59 -5.93
C LYS A 41 -15.00 11.02 -6.60
N GLY A 42 -13.98 10.17 -6.56
CA GLY A 42 -12.69 10.42 -7.21
C GLY A 42 -12.83 10.57 -8.74
N LEU A 43 -13.64 9.71 -9.37
CA LEU A 43 -13.91 9.78 -10.81
C LEU A 43 -14.67 11.06 -11.16
N ALA A 44 -15.67 11.46 -10.36
CA ALA A 44 -16.38 12.72 -10.55
C ALA A 44 -15.44 13.93 -10.45
N LEU A 45 -14.50 13.92 -9.51
CA LEU A 45 -13.45 14.95 -9.39
C LEU A 45 -12.53 14.94 -10.62
N GLY A 46 -12.11 13.78 -11.10
CA GLY A 46 -11.29 13.63 -12.29
C GLY A 46 -11.98 14.14 -13.56
N VAL A 47 -13.27 13.85 -13.71
CA VAL A 47 -14.10 14.34 -14.83
C VAL A 47 -14.25 15.85 -14.75
N ALA A 48 -14.54 16.41 -13.56
CA ALA A 48 -14.63 17.85 -13.36
C ALA A 48 -13.31 18.55 -13.75
N GLY A 49 -12.18 18.02 -13.29
CA GLY A 49 -10.84 18.51 -13.65
C GLY A 49 -10.58 18.44 -15.16
N THR A 50 -10.97 17.34 -15.80
CA THR A 50 -10.86 17.16 -17.26
C THR A 50 -11.70 18.19 -18.02
N LEU A 51 -12.93 18.47 -17.59
CA LEU A 51 -13.81 19.44 -18.24
C LEU A 51 -13.26 20.86 -18.12
N ILE A 52 -12.76 21.24 -16.94
CA ILE A 52 -12.10 22.53 -16.70
C ILE A 52 -10.86 22.65 -17.60
N GLY A 53 -10.01 21.62 -17.61
CA GLY A 53 -8.83 21.56 -18.47
C GLY A 53 -9.18 21.68 -19.95
N ASN A 54 -10.16 20.94 -20.42
CA ASN A 54 -10.63 21.00 -21.81
C ASN A 54 -11.16 22.39 -22.18
N HIS A 55 -11.91 23.05 -21.29
CA HIS A 55 -12.37 24.43 -21.50
C HIS A 55 -11.19 25.39 -21.65
N PHE A 56 -10.20 25.31 -20.75
CA PHE A 56 -9.01 26.14 -20.80
C PHE A 56 -8.17 25.90 -22.06
N LEU A 57 -7.92 24.64 -22.42
CA LEU A 57 -7.15 24.26 -23.61
C LEU A 57 -7.85 24.69 -24.91
N LYS A 58 -9.18 24.58 -24.98
CA LYS A 58 -9.97 25.09 -26.12
C LYS A 58 -9.78 26.60 -26.32
N LYS A 59 -9.77 27.38 -25.23
CA LYS A 59 -9.58 28.83 -25.28
C LYS A 59 -8.15 29.21 -25.69
N ARG A 60 -7.15 28.50 -25.16
CA ARG A 60 -5.73 28.84 -25.33
C ARG A 60 -5.11 28.32 -26.63
N SER A 61 -5.52 27.14 -27.13
CA SER A 61 -4.81 26.43 -28.20
C SER A 61 -5.67 26.16 -29.43
N PRO A 62 -5.31 26.72 -30.62
CA PRO A 62 -5.93 26.37 -31.89
C PRO A 62 -5.74 24.91 -32.27
N ALA A 63 -4.58 24.33 -31.95
CA ALA A 63 -4.30 22.92 -32.21
C ALA A 63 -5.26 22.00 -31.44
N TRP A 64 -5.55 22.30 -30.17
CA TRP A 64 -6.49 21.51 -29.36
C TRP A 64 -7.93 21.57 -29.89
N ARG A 65 -8.32 22.70 -30.50
CA ARG A 65 -9.64 22.81 -31.14
C ARG A 65 -9.79 21.84 -32.31
N ALA A 66 -8.73 21.66 -33.10
CA ALA A 66 -8.71 20.75 -34.24
C ALA A 66 -8.62 19.25 -33.87
N VAL A 67 -8.34 18.91 -32.61
CA VAL A 67 -8.27 17.50 -32.17
C VAL A 67 -9.64 16.82 -32.30
N PRO A 68 -9.76 15.65 -32.94
CA PRO A 68 -11.01 14.92 -33.05
C PRO A 68 -11.60 14.53 -31.69
N MET A 69 -12.91 14.39 -31.62
CA MET A 69 -13.62 14.11 -30.37
C MET A 69 -13.16 12.83 -29.64
N PRO A 70 -12.88 11.70 -30.34
CA PRO A 70 -12.43 10.46 -29.67
C PRO A 70 -11.14 10.65 -28.84
N TYR A 71 -10.19 11.42 -29.35
CA TYR A 71 -8.93 11.69 -28.63
C TYR A 71 -9.14 12.54 -27.37
N LYS A 72 -10.10 13.47 -27.40
CA LYS A 72 -10.47 14.26 -26.22
C LYS A 72 -11.07 13.38 -25.12
N PHE A 73 -11.91 12.42 -25.49
CA PHE A 73 -12.44 11.43 -24.55
C PHE A 73 -11.35 10.52 -23.99
N PHE A 74 -10.44 10.05 -24.84
CA PHE A 74 -9.32 9.22 -24.40
C PHE A 74 -8.46 9.94 -23.34
N VAL A 75 -8.06 11.18 -23.60
CA VAL A 75 -7.32 11.99 -22.63
C VAL A 75 -8.13 12.17 -21.34
N GLY A 76 -9.44 12.44 -21.46
CA GLY A 76 -10.30 12.57 -20.29
C GLY A 76 -10.40 11.30 -19.44
N MET A 77 -10.50 10.13 -20.07
CA MET A 77 -10.49 8.85 -19.36
C MET A 77 -9.16 8.59 -18.67
N MET A 78 -8.04 8.83 -19.35
CA MET A 78 -6.69 8.66 -18.79
C MET A 78 -6.44 9.56 -17.58
N MET A 79 -7.07 10.74 -17.52
CA MET A 79 -6.96 11.63 -16.36
C MET A 79 -7.96 11.28 -15.25
N SER A 80 -9.15 10.77 -15.59
CA SER A 80 -10.23 10.57 -14.62
C SER A 80 -10.19 9.22 -13.92
N ILE A 81 -9.86 8.15 -14.63
CA ILE A 81 -9.87 6.77 -14.10
C ILE A 81 -8.86 6.60 -12.96
N PRO A 82 -7.57 7.00 -13.11
CA PRO A 82 -6.59 6.82 -12.03
C PRO A 82 -6.96 7.58 -10.76
N VAL A 83 -7.59 8.76 -10.87
CA VAL A 83 -8.06 9.52 -9.71
C VAL A 83 -9.16 8.75 -8.97
N GLY A 84 -10.09 8.15 -9.70
CA GLY A 84 -11.09 7.24 -9.11
C GLY A 84 -10.43 6.06 -8.39
N THR A 85 -9.47 5.40 -9.02
CA THR A 85 -8.76 4.25 -8.44
C THR A 85 -8.05 4.62 -7.13
N VAL A 86 -7.30 5.72 -7.09
CA VAL A 86 -6.58 6.16 -5.89
C VAL A 86 -7.53 6.47 -4.74
N PHE A 87 -8.68 7.09 -5.01
CA PHE A 87 -9.68 7.36 -3.97
C PHE A 87 -10.32 6.07 -3.44
N GLY A 88 -10.59 5.11 -4.33
CA GLY A 88 -11.09 3.79 -3.95
C GLY A 88 -10.10 3.03 -3.07
N GLU A 89 -8.83 3.00 -3.46
CA GLU A 89 -7.75 2.33 -2.73
C GLU A 89 -7.58 2.90 -1.32
N LYS A 90 -7.48 4.23 -1.20
CA LYS A 90 -7.37 4.90 0.12
C LYS A 90 -8.57 4.65 1.02
N ALA A 91 -9.77 4.55 0.44
CA ALA A 91 -10.96 4.24 1.21
C ALA A 91 -10.99 2.77 1.67
N GLY A 92 -10.51 1.85 0.83
CA GLY A 92 -10.35 0.44 1.19
C GLY A 92 -9.34 0.25 2.32
N GLU A 93 -8.17 0.87 2.20
CA GLU A 93 -7.14 0.86 3.24
C GLU A 93 -7.68 1.40 4.57
N LYS A 94 -8.38 2.54 4.54
CA LYS A 94 -9.00 3.12 5.72
C LYS A 94 -10.06 2.20 6.34
N HIS A 95 -10.89 1.54 5.52
CA HIS A 95 -11.92 0.63 6.01
C HIS A 95 -11.30 -0.59 6.72
N ILE A 96 -10.25 -1.19 6.13
CA ILE A 96 -9.52 -2.31 6.74
C ILE A 96 -8.86 -1.87 8.05
N ALA A 97 -8.19 -0.71 8.06
CA ALA A 97 -7.53 -0.18 9.25
C ALA A 97 -8.53 0.08 10.41
N GLN A 98 -9.77 0.46 10.10
CA GLN A 98 -10.81 0.66 11.11
C GLN A 98 -11.28 -0.65 11.76
N GLN A 99 -11.27 -1.75 11.02
CA GLN A 99 -11.68 -3.07 11.48
C GLN A 99 -10.61 -3.80 12.32
N TRP A 100 -9.35 -3.35 12.27
CA TRP A 100 -8.33 -3.85 13.19
C TRP A 100 -8.79 -3.63 14.64
N SER A 101 -8.67 -4.67 15.46
CA SER A 101 -9.03 -4.67 16.88
C SER A 101 -8.10 -5.61 17.65
N GLY A 102 -7.87 -5.33 18.93
CA GLY A 102 -6.95 -6.08 19.79
C GLY A 102 -5.62 -5.36 20.08
N TYR A 103 -4.70 -6.08 20.73
CA TYR A 103 -3.46 -5.54 21.28
C TYR A 103 -2.55 -4.85 20.26
N GLY A 104 -2.47 -5.37 19.03
CA GLY A 104 -1.65 -4.75 17.98
C GLY A 104 -2.13 -3.35 17.57
N LYS A 105 -3.44 -3.08 17.66
CA LYS A 105 -3.97 -1.73 17.39
C LYS A 105 -3.71 -0.77 18.54
N GLU A 106 -3.76 -1.25 19.78
CA GLU A 106 -3.51 -0.41 20.96
C GLU A 106 -2.06 0.08 20.99
N GLU A 107 -1.10 -0.76 20.62
CA GLU A 107 0.31 -0.36 20.48
C GLU A 107 0.50 0.62 19.32
N LEU A 108 -0.07 0.32 18.13
CA LEU A 108 -0.07 1.25 16.99
C LEU A 108 -0.67 2.63 17.34
N ASP A 109 -1.77 2.66 18.08
CA ASP A 109 -2.42 3.89 18.54
C ASP A 109 -1.58 4.60 19.62
N ALA A 110 -0.90 3.87 20.50
CA ALA A 110 0.01 4.43 21.50
C ALA A 110 1.25 5.05 20.86
N GLU A 111 1.87 4.37 19.90
CA GLU A 111 2.96 4.90 19.09
C GLU A 111 2.53 6.13 18.27
N ALA A 112 1.33 6.09 17.67
CA ALA A 112 0.77 7.21 16.93
C ALA A 112 0.52 8.42 17.83
N LYS A 113 0.03 8.21 19.06
CA LYS A 113 -0.14 9.28 20.07
C LYS A 113 1.20 9.85 20.50
N ALA A 114 2.18 9.02 20.83
CA ALA A 114 3.52 9.47 21.18
C ALA A 114 4.21 10.21 20.01
N ALA A 115 3.99 9.79 18.77
CA ALA A 115 4.43 10.50 17.58
C ALA A 115 3.71 11.86 17.42
N HIS A 116 2.41 11.92 17.71
CA HIS A 116 1.63 13.15 17.67
C HIS A 116 2.06 14.15 18.76
N GLU A 117 2.27 13.69 19.99
CA GLU A 117 2.78 14.52 21.10
C GLU A 117 4.18 15.06 20.80
N ARG A 118 5.08 14.20 20.29
CA ARG A 118 6.39 14.62 19.78
C ARG A 118 6.24 15.67 18.70
N TRP A 119 5.38 15.44 17.72
CA TRP A 119 5.10 16.39 16.66
C TRP A 119 4.57 17.72 17.20
N GLU A 120 3.65 17.73 18.16
CA GLU A 120 3.11 18.95 18.74
C GLU A 120 4.18 19.77 19.47
N SER A 121 5.11 19.10 20.15
CA SER A 121 6.25 19.72 20.83
C SER A 121 7.31 20.29 19.88
N MET A 122 7.28 19.94 18.59
CA MET A 122 8.24 20.46 17.60
C MET A 122 7.97 21.92 17.22
N SER A 123 9.05 22.62 16.89
CA SER A 123 8.99 23.96 16.32
C SER A 123 8.27 23.95 14.95
N THR A 124 7.69 25.09 14.54
CA THR A 124 7.01 25.21 13.24
C THR A 124 7.90 24.84 12.04
N TRP A 125 9.21 25.13 12.16
CA TRP A 125 10.19 24.77 11.11
C TRP A 125 10.42 23.27 11.05
N ASP A 126 10.54 22.61 12.20
CA ASP A 126 10.76 21.16 12.26
C ASP A 126 9.49 20.39 11.87
N LYS A 127 8.31 20.90 12.22
CA LYS A 127 7.02 20.41 11.68
C LYS A 127 7.01 20.49 10.15
N THR A 128 7.42 21.60 9.57
CA THR A 128 7.42 21.74 8.10
C THR A 128 8.37 20.73 7.45
N LYS A 129 9.56 20.51 8.03
CA LYS A 129 10.52 19.50 7.55
C LYS A 129 10.00 18.08 7.69
N ASP A 130 9.44 17.71 8.84
CA ASP A 130 8.93 16.35 9.05
C ASP A 130 7.67 16.10 8.19
N TRP A 131 6.83 17.11 7.96
CA TRP A 131 5.76 17.03 6.95
C TRP A 131 6.33 16.76 5.55
N ALA A 132 7.34 17.53 5.15
CA ALA A 132 7.96 17.39 3.85
C ALA A 132 8.65 16.03 3.68
N ALA A 133 9.26 15.49 4.75
CA ALA A 133 9.86 14.16 4.76
C ALA A 133 8.81 13.04 4.59
N ARG A 134 7.66 13.14 5.28
CA ARG A 134 6.55 12.17 5.15
C ARG A 134 5.87 12.23 3.77
N HIS A 135 5.86 13.39 3.13
CA HIS A 135 5.25 13.60 1.82
C HIS A 135 6.26 13.81 0.69
N GLN A 136 7.50 13.35 0.86
CA GLN A 136 8.61 13.58 -0.07
C GLN A 136 8.25 13.24 -1.52
N TYR A 137 7.61 12.08 -1.76
CA TYR A 137 7.22 11.64 -3.09
C TYR A 137 6.12 12.49 -3.71
N THR A 138 5.15 12.94 -2.89
CA THR A 138 4.09 13.83 -3.35
C THR A 138 4.64 15.21 -3.70
N ILE A 139 5.57 15.74 -2.91
CA ILE A 139 6.21 17.04 -3.17
C ILE A 139 7.07 16.97 -4.41
N ILE A 140 7.92 15.94 -4.53
CA ILE A 140 8.81 15.78 -5.68
C ILE A 140 7.98 15.56 -6.95
N GLY A 141 7.01 14.64 -6.92
CA GLY A 141 6.10 14.42 -8.04
C GLY A 141 5.29 15.67 -8.40
N GLY A 142 4.78 16.40 -7.40
CA GLY A 142 4.05 17.65 -7.59
C GLY A 142 4.93 18.75 -8.19
N SER A 143 6.16 18.91 -7.72
CA SER A 143 7.14 19.86 -8.25
C SER A 143 7.54 19.53 -9.69
N TRP A 144 7.61 18.24 -10.03
CA TRP A 144 7.87 17.78 -11.38
C TRP A 144 6.70 18.12 -12.32
N VAL A 145 5.46 17.79 -11.95
CA VAL A 145 4.27 18.19 -12.73
C VAL A 145 4.17 19.71 -12.85
N ALA A 146 4.46 20.45 -11.78
CA ALA A 146 4.43 21.91 -11.78
C ALA A 146 5.48 22.49 -12.75
N SER A 147 6.72 21.99 -12.71
CA SER A 147 7.79 22.44 -13.62
C SER A 147 7.46 22.14 -15.09
N LEU A 148 6.86 20.98 -15.38
CA LEU A 148 6.36 20.68 -16.72
C LEU A 148 5.23 21.60 -17.16
N GLY A 149 4.27 21.87 -16.26
CA GLY A 149 3.18 22.80 -16.55
C GLY A 149 3.68 24.20 -16.86
N ILE A 150 4.65 24.70 -16.09
CA ILE A 150 5.31 25.99 -16.31
C ILE A 150 6.08 25.98 -17.63
N ALA A 151 6.93 24.99 -17.87
CA ALA A 151 7.72 24.87 -19.09
C ALA A 151 6.82 24.79 -20.34
N PHE A 152 5.78 23.96 -20.31
CA PHE A 152 4.80 23.88 -21.40
C PHE A 152 4.06 25.21 -21.60
N GLY A 153 3.69 25.90 -20.52
CA GLY A 153 3.07 27.22 -20.57
C GLY A 153 3.97 28.28 -21.24
N VAL A 154 5.26 28.25 -20.96
CA VAL A 154 6.26 29.14 -21.56
C VAL A 154 6.50 28.78 -23.04
N VAL A 155 6.71 27.50 -23.36
CA VAL A 155 6.97 27.02 -24.73
C VAL A 155 5.75 27.23 -25.64
N ALA A 156 4.54 26.99 -25.16
CA ALA A 156 3.31 27.20 -25.93
C ALA A 156 3.07 28.68 -26.30
N ARG A 157 3.73 29.62 -25.62
CA ARG A 157 3.67 31.06 -25.93
C ARG A 157 4.63 31.47 -27.07
N ASN A 158 5.61 30.64 -27.43
CA ASN A 158 6.62 30.99 -28.42
C ASN A 158 6.13 30.74 -29.87
N LYS A 159 5.93 31.84 -30.63
CA LYS A 159 5.20 31.85 -31.92
C LYS A 159 6.08 31.65 -33.16
N TYR A 160 7.40 31.60 -33.02
CA TYR A 160 8.37 31.77 -34.14
C TYR A 160 8.86 30.47 -34.82
N GLN A 161 8.13 29.34 -34.76
CA GLN A 161 8.53 28.09 -35.43
C GLN A 161 7.43 27.54 -36.33
N THR A 162 7.81 26.93 -37.46
CA THR A 162 6.88 26.27 -38.39
C THR A 162 6.30 24.98 -37.78
N PHE A 163 5.08 24.60 -38.18
CA PHE A 163 4.37 23.44 -37.60
C PHE A 163 5.16 22.11 -37.69
N PRO A 164 5.87 21.80 -38.79
CA PRO A 164 6.70 20.60 -38.88
C PRO A 164 7.89 20.61 -37.89
N GLN A 165 8.53 21.77 -37.69
CA GLN A 165 9.66 21.92 -36.75
C GLN A 165 9.22 21.67 -35.31
N LYS A 166 8.03 22.14 -34.93
CA LYS A 166 7.45 21.91 -33.60
C LYS A 166 7.21 20.43 -33.31
N ILE A 167 6.83 19.62 -34.31
CA ILE A 167 6.60 18.18 -34.14
C ILE A 167 7.91 17.44 -33.85
N VAL A 168 8.98 17.77 -34.57
CA VAL A 168 10.30 17.16 -34.36
C VAL A 168 10.82 17.50 -32.96
N GLN A 169 10.70 18.77 -32.56
CA GLN A 169 11.08 19.20 -31.21
C GLN A 169 10.23 18.52 -30.15
N ALA A 170 8.90 18.43 -30.34
CA ALA A 170 8.01 17.78 -29.39
C ALA A 170 8.39 16.33 -29.12
N ARG A 171 8.84 15.58 -30.15
CA ARG A 171 9.31 14.20 -29.97
C ARG A 171 10.59 14.13 -29.15
N MET A 172 11.55 15.01 -29.39
CA MET A 172 12.80 15.08 -28.62
C MET A 172 12.53 15.46 -27.16
N TYR A 173 11.66 16.46 -26.93
CA TYR A 173 11.24 16.84 -25.58
C TYR A 173 10.49 15.72 -24.87
N ALA A 174 9.58 15.02 -25.56
CA ALA A 174 8.82 13.90 -24.97
C ALA A 174 9.75 12.75 -24.55
N GLN A 175 10.71 12.40 -25.41
CA GLN A 175 11.71 11.37 -25.08
C GLN A 175 12.59 11.77 -23.91
N GLY A 176 13.11 13.01 -23.91
CA GLY A 176 13.89 13.54 -22.80
C GLY A 176 13.10 13.60 -21.49
N LEU A 177 11.81 13.94 -21.56
CA LEU A 177 10.90 14.00 -20.43
C LEU A 177 10.64 12.60 -19.87
N THR A 178 10.41 11.59 -20.70
CA THR A 178 10.27 10.20 -20.25
C THR A 178 11.53 9.71 -19.55
N ILE A 179 12.71 9.97 -20.10
CA ILE A 179 13.98 9.62 -19.45
C ILE A 179 14.13 10.36 -18.12
N GLY A 180 13.79 11.65 -18.08
CA GLY A 180 13.77 12.44 -16.85
C GLY A 180 12.82 11.86 -15.80
N VAL A 181 11.63 11.43 -16.19
CA VAL A 181 10.68 10.73 -15.30
C VAL A 181 11.28 9.44 -14.77
N LEU A 182 11.86 8.63 -15.63
CA LEU A 182 12.46 7.36 -15.22
C LEU A 182 13.63 7.61 -14.25
N MET A 183 14.46 8.62 -14.49
CA MET A 183 15.56 9.03 -13.61
C MET A 183 15.04 9.53 -12.26
N VAL A 184 14.03 10.41 -12.24
CA VAL A 184 13.42 10.89 -11.00
C VAL A 184 12.78 9.72 -10.25
N SER A 185 11.96 8.90 -10.92
CA SER A 185 11.35 7.72 -10.33
C SER A 185 12.39 6.72 -9.81
N ALA A 186 13.53 6.56 -10.48
CA ALA A 186 14.64 5.72 -10.02
C ALA A 186 15.34 6.29 -8.79
N VAL A 187 15.65 7.60 -8.79
CA VAL A 187 16.23 8.27 -7.61
C VAL A 187 15.27 8.20 -6.43
N LEU A 188 13.97 8.42 -6.66
CA LEU A 188 12.91 8.30 -5.68
C LEU A 188 12.74 6.86 -5.18
N ALA A 189 12.77 5.88 -6.07
CA ALA A 189 12.72 4.46 -5.72
C ALA A 189 14.01 3.95 -5.05
N GLY A 190 15.02 4.81 -4.89
CA GLY A 190 16.25 4.45 -4.21
C GLY A 190 17.15 3.54 -5.03
N VAL A 191 17.34 3.80 -6.33
CA VAL A 191 18.25 3.03 -7.21
C VAL A 191 19.74 3.21 -6.82
N ASN A 192 20.03 3.84 -5.69
CA ASN A 192 21.19 3.52 -4.84
C ASN A 192 20.86 3.80 -3.35
N ALA A 193 19.87 3.10 -2.78
CA ALA A 193 19.94 2.79 -1.36
C ALA A 193 21.23 1.97 -1.19
N GLN A 194 22.32 2.65 -0.83
CA GLN A 194 23.74 2.27 -0.90
C GLN A 194 24.07 0.82 -0.46
N GLY A 195 23.68 -0.24 -1.17
CA GLY A 195 24.01 -1.64 -0.86
C GLY A 195 23.62 -2.17 0.54
N LYS A 196 23.19 -1.30 1.44
CA LYS A 196 22.59 -1.56 2.73
C LYS A 196 21.12 -1.30 2.51
N LYS A 197 20.36 -2.39 2.43
CA LYS A 197 18.94 -2.34 2.77
C LYS A 197 18.84 -1.51 4.06
N PRO A 198 17.92 -0.54 4.18
CA PRO A 198 17.60 -0.02 5.51
C PRO A 198 17.34 -1.26 6.36
N GLU A 199 18.25 -1.53 7.31
CA GLU A 199 17.96 -2.46 8.38
C GLU A 199 16.88 -1.73 9.16
N LEU A 200 15.63 -1.95 8.72
CA LEU A 200 14.48 -1.67 9.54
C LEU A 200 14.84 -2.28 10.89
N PRO A 201 14.80 -1.51 12.00
CA PRO A 201 15.03 -2.09 13.32
C PRO A 201 14.21 -3.38 13.36
N PRO A 202 14.82 -4.54 13.67
CA PRO A 202 14.20 -5.84 13.49
C PRO A 202 12.78 -5.74 14.01
N ASP A 203 11.80 -5.96 13.13
CA ASP A 203 10.41 -5.77 13.49
C ASP A 203 10.12 -6.72 14.65
N HIS A 204 10.13 -6.15 15.85
CA HIS A 204 9.88 -6.81 17.10
C HIS A 204 8.45 -6.50 17.52
N SER A 205 7.61 -5.94 16.66
CA SER A 205 6.18 -5.77 16.95
C SER A 205 5.53 -7.11 17.31
N TRP A 206 5.94 -8.23 16.68
CA TRP A 206 5.50 -9.57 17.10
C TRP A 206 6.02 -9.96 18.47
N ARG A 207 7.23 -9.52 18.85
CA ARG A 207 7.84 -9.78 20.14
C ARG A 207 7.20 -8.91 21.22
N ASP A 208 6.93 -7.64 20.95
CA ASP A 208 6.20 -6.72 21.81
C ASP A 208 4.75 -7.17 21.95
N MET A 209 4.09 -7.62 20.88
CA MET A 209 2.77 -8.26 20.95
C MET A 209 2.80 -9.55 21.81
N LEU A 210 3.91 -10.29 21.82
CA LEU A 210 4.09 -11.48 22.68
C LEU A 210 4.54 -11.17 24.12
N GLU A 211 5.27 -10.07 24.34
CA GLU A 211 5.76 -9.62 25.65
C GLU A 211 4.65 -8.85 26.39
N GLN A 212 3.88 -8.03 25.68
CA GLN A 212 2.74 -7.26 26.17
C GLN A 212 1.46 -8.11 26.22
N GLY A 213 1.27 -9.04 25.27
CA GLY A 213 0.30 -10.16 25.36
C GLY A 213 0.78 -11.31 26.29
N GLY A 214 1.95 -11.14 26.91
CA GLY A 214 2.75 -12.17 27.57
C GLY A 214 2.39 -12.52 29.02
N GLN A 215 1.12 -12.55 29.40
CA GLN A 215 0.71 -13.45 30.48
C GLN A 215 0.09 -14.72 29.89
N LEU A 216 0.93 -15.51 29.20
CA LEU A 216 0.66 -16.94 29.03
C LEU A 216 0.40 -17.52 30.41
N THR A 217 -0.82 -18.03 30.61
CA THR A 217 -1.19 -18.68 31.87
C THR A 217 -0.17 -19.79 32.13
N LYS A 218 0.15 -20.03 33.41
CA LYS A 218 1.19 -21.00 33.81
C LYS A 218 0.99 -22.38 33.12
N GLN A 219 -0.27 -22.70 32.81
CA GLN A 219 -0.71 -23.90 32.12
C GLN A 219 -0.31 -23.95 30.63
N GLU A 220 -0.44 -22.85 29.89
CA GLU A 220 -0.05 -22.78 28.46
C GLU A 220 1.47 -22.93 28.30
N ARG A 221 2.25 -22.40 29.25
CA ARG A 221 3.70 -22.63 29.31
C ARG A 221 4.07 -24.10 29.51
N ILE A 222 3.32 -24.83 30.34
CA ILE A 222 3.53 -26.26 30.58
C ILE A 222 3.17 -27.04 29.31
N ASN A 223 2.06 -26.69 28.66
CA ASN A 223 1.61 -27.35 27.44
C ASN A 223 2.54 -27.11 26.25
N LEU A 224 3.06 -25.89 26.07
CA LEU A 224 4.04 -25.58 25.02
C LEU A 224 5.38 -26.28 25.25
N ARG A 225 5.84 -26.36 26.51
CA ARG A 225 7.05 -27.12 26.87
C ARG A 225 6.85 -28.62 26.68
N ALA A 226 5.66 -29.14 26.97
CA ALA A 226 5.31 -30.53 26.72
C ALA A 226 5.27 -30.82 25.20
N ALA A 227 4.61 -29.96 24.42
CA ALA A 227 4.54 -30.08 22.96
C ALA A 227 5.93 -29.99 22.30
N ALA A 228 6.78 -29.06 22.74
CA ALA A 228 8.16 -28.95 22.25
C ALA A 228 9.02 -30.18 22.62
N LYS A 229 8.78 -30.79 23.78
CA LYS A 229 9.46 -32.02 24.20
C LYS A 229 9.00 -33.22 23.38
N VAL A 230 7.71 -33.29 23.04
CA VAL A 230 7.13 -34.32 22.15
C VAL A 230 7.66 -34.16 20.72
N GLY A 231 7.70 -32.93 20.20
CA GLY A 231 8.28 -32.66 18.87
C GLY A 231 9.75 -33.05 18.76
N LYS A 232 10.56 -32.74 19.79
CA LYS A 232 11.96 -33.18 19.85
C LYS A 232 12.12 -34.70 20.02
N ALA A 233 11.19 -35.35 20.71
CA ALA A 233 11.19 -36.80 20.85
C ALA A 233 10.81 -37.52 19.55
N ASN A 234 9.89 -36.93 18.77
CA ASN A 234 9.49 -37.43 17.46
C ASN A 234 10.58 -37.20 16.42
N ALA A 235 11.19 -36.01 16.37
CA ALA A 235 12.34 -35.75 15.50
C ALA A 235 13.50 -36.72 15.79
N LYS A 236 13.83 -36.93 17.08
CA LYS A 236 14.86 -37.91 17.49
C LYS A 236 14.51 -39.36 17.12
N LYS A 237 13.22 -39.68 16.94
CA LYS A 237 12.75 -40.99 16.48
C LYS A 237 12.88 -41.13 14.96
N GLU A 238 12.52 -40.09 14.22
CA GLU A 238 12.71 -40.01 12.77
C GLU A 238 14.20 -40.05 12.39
N ASP A 239 15.07 -39.45 13.19
CA ASP A 239 16.54 -39.48 13.01
C ASP A 239 17.15 -40.87 13.34
N ALA A 240 16.43 -41.73 14.07
CA ALA A 240 16.91 -43.04 14.51
C ALA A 240 16.48 -44.19 13.58
N GLU A 241 15.45 -44.01 12.74
CA GLU A 241 14.96 -45.03 11.80
C GLU A 241 15.72 -45.20 10.46
N PRO A 242 16.56 -44.28 9.93
CA PRO A 242 17.16 -44.49 8.61
C PRO A 242 18.40 -45.40 8.60
N VAL A 243 18.89 -45.90 9.75
CA VAL A 243 20.11 -46.71 9.82
C VAL A 243 19.85 -48.22 9.92
N ALA A 244 18.67 -48.65 10.38
CA ALA A 244 18.36 -50.09 10.50
C ALA A 244 17.96 -50.76 9.17
N ALA A 245 17.40 -50.01 8.21
CA ALA A 245 16.97 -50.56 6.92
C ALA A 245 18.10 -50.77 5.89
N GLY A 246 19.31 -50.25 6.16
CA GLY A 246 20.45 -50.34 5.24
C GLY A 246 21.43 -51.49 5.52
N ALA A 247 21.31 -52.19 6.66
CA ALA A 247 22.28 -53.21 7.07
C ALA A 247 21.86 -54.67 6.76
N GLU A 248 20.64 -54.91 6.26
CA GLU A 248 20.14 -56.26 5.94
C GLU A 248 20.07 -56.55 4.43
N ALA A 249 20.53 -55.63 3.57
CA ALA A 249 20.56 -55.81 2.12
C ALA A 249 21.96 -56.10 1.55
N ALA A 250 22.95 -56.41 2.39
CA ALA A 250 24.34 -56.67 1.99
C ALA A 250 24.96 -57.91 2.67
N ALA A 251 24.17 -58.98 2.86
CA ALA A 251 24.66 -60.33 3.16
C ALA A 251 24.02 -61.34 2.20
#